data_AF-A0A800CBY5-F1
#
_entry.id   AF-A0A800CBY5-F1
#
_cell.length_a   1.000
_cell.length_b   1.000
_cell.length_c   1.000
_cell.angle_alpha   90.00
_cell.angle_beta   90.00
_cell.angle_gamma   90.00
#
_symmetry.space_group_name_H-M   'P 1'
#
loop_
_entity.id
_entity.type
_entity.pdbx_description
1 polymer ?
#
loop_
_entity_poly.entity_id
_entity_poly.type
_entity_poly.pdbx_seq_one_letter_code
_entity_poly.pdbx_strand_id
1 'polypeptide(L)'
;VLGVDIPAGQTTQEDLDFVLDHLFQHPNVGPFIGRRLIQRLVTSNPSPTYIARVTAAFNDNGSGVRGDMKAVIKAILLDPEALSGRQGDVSSFGKVREPLLFITHLWRAFHAANGAHKRGWNDEYEYRCFNFQYVRSFLQQNAPLESLTVFNWFTPDDGPSELADAGLVAPEMTIMGIDGLHHVMMSLVHQSYTYEVHDMTASLDVSRERDLLEAGNLHQLLERLNVLLMAGSMSSEMRQLLLVYVNDHSSTPPETLVRNLISLVVVSAEYAVQR
;
A
#
# COMPACT_ATOMS: atom_id res chain seq x y z
N VAL A 1 -2.66 -35.52 13.47
CA VAL A 1 -2.52 -34.06 13.27
C VAL A 1 -3.58 -33.35 14.09
N LEU A 2 -3.19 -32.41 14.96
CA LEU A 2 -4.13 -31.66 15.83
C LEU A 2 -5.13 -32.54 16.62
N GLY A 3 -4.66 -33.68 17.12
CA GLY A 3 -5.48 -34.63 17.88
C GLY A 3 -6.32 -35.60 17.03
N VAL A 4 -6.19 -35.59 15.70
CA VAL A 4 -6.87 -36.52 14.79
C VAL A 4 -5.89 -37.47 14.12
N ASP A 5 -6.24 -38.76 14.11
CA ASP A 5 -5.45 -39.80 13.48
C ASP A 5 -5.73 -39.86 11.98
N ILE A 6 -4.66 -39.97 11.19
CA ILE A 6 -4.75 -40.14 9.74
C ILE A 6 -4.95 -41.63 9.46
N PRO A 7 -6.00 -42.04 8.71
CA PRO A 7 -6.25 -43.45 8.44
C PRO A 7 -5.11 -44.11 7.66
N ALA A 8 -4.74 -45.34 8.04
CA ALA A 8 -3.74 -46.11 7.31
C ALA A 8 -4.26 -46.61 5.95
N GLY A 9 -3.34 -46.83 5.00
CA GLY A 9 -3.65 -47.42 3.69
C GLY A 9 -4.15 -46.41 2.64
N GLN A 10 -4.06 -45.11 2.93
CA GLN A 10 -4.34 -44.03 1.98
C GLN A 10 -3.19 -43.83 0.99
N THR A 11 -3.49 -43.18 -0.12
CA THR A 11 -2.50 -42.60 -1.04
C THR A 11 -1.94 -41.30 -0.46
N THR A 12 -0.79 -40.86 -0.96
CA THR A 12 -0.17 -39.60 -0.53
C THR A 12 -1.08 -38.38 -0.78
N GLN A 13 -1.89 -38.39 -1.83
CA GLN A 13 -2.82 -37.31 -2.12
C GLN A 13 -3.96 -37.28 -1.10
N GLU A 14 -4.52 -38.43 -0.77
CA GLU A 14 -5.59 -38.54 0.25
C GLU A 14 -5.10 -38.12 1.63
N ASP A 15 -3.88 -38.52 2.02
CA ASP A 15 -3.25 -38.06 3.27
C ASP A 15 -3.11 -36.53 3.30
N LEU A 16 -2.69 -35.93 2.19
CA LEU A 16 -2.53 -34.47 2.07
C LEU A 16 -3.89 -33.76 2.16
N ASP A 17 -4.88 -34.21 1.40
CA ASP A 17 -6.23 -33.62 1.38
C ASP A 17 -6.88 -33.73 2.76
N PHE A 18 -6.75 -34.90 3.42
CA PHE A 18 -7.24 -35.10 4.79
C PHE A 18 -6.63 -34.09 5.76
N VAL A 19 -5.30 -33.90 5.71
CA VAL A 19 -4.61 -32.95 6.60
C VAL A 19 -5.01 -31.51 6.29
N LEU A 20 -5.09 -31.12 5.01
CA LEU A 20 -5.47 -29.77 4.61
C LEU A 20 -6.91 -29.45 5.00
N ASP A 21 -7.85 -30.38 4.81
CA ASP A 21 -9.25 -30.22 5.23
C ASP A 21 -9.34 -30.10 6.74
N HIS A 22 -8.60 -30.92 7.49
CA HIS A 22 -8.60 -30.84 8.95
C HIS A 22 -8.04 -29.51 9.47
N LEU A 23 -6.97 -29.01 8.84
CA LEU A 23 -6.42 -27.70 9.15
C LEU A 23 -7.44 -26.61 8.82
N PHE A 24 -8.04 -26.63 7.63
CA PHE A 24 -9.01 -25.63 7.18
C PHE A 24 -10.25 -25.55 8.09
N GLN A 25 -10.72 -26.70 8.59
CA GLN A 25 -11.85 -26.77 9.52
C GLN A 25 -11.49 -26.39 10.95
N HIS A 26 -10.21 -26.25 11.28
CA HIS A 26 -9.79 -25.89 12.63
C HIS A 26 -10.34 -24.50 13.04
N PRO A 27 -10.89 -24.34 14.26
CA PRO A 27 -11.51 -23.08 14.70
C PRO A 27 -10.59 -21.86 14.63
N ASN A 28 -9.28 -22.04 14.80
CA ASN A 28 -8.30 -20.94 14.75
C ASN A 28 -8.03 -20.41 13.34
N VAL A 29 -8.40 -21.12 12.26
CA VAL A 29 -8.11 -20.65 10.89
C VAL A 29 -8.87 -19.37 10.55
N GLY A 30 -10.16 -19.30 10.90
CA GLY A 30 -10.97 -18.11 10.64
C GLY A 30 -10.41 -16.83 11.28
N PRO A 31 -10.15 -16.82 12.60
CA PRO A 31 -9.51 -15.69 13.27
C PRO A 31 -8.11 -15.38 12.75
N PHE A 32 -7.29 -16.40 12.48
CA PHE A 32 -5.94 -16.22 11.98
C PHE A 32 -5.93 -15.53 10.61
N ILE A 33 -6.66 -16.09 9.63
CA ILE A 33 -6.76 -15.52 8.29
C ILE A 33 -7.45 -14.16 8.32
N GLY A 34 -8.54 -14.02 9.09
CA GLY A 34 -9.26 -12.76 9.25
C GLY A 34 -8.35 -11.64 9.72
N ARG A 35 -7.59 -11.85 10.81
CA ARG A 35 -6.63 -10.86 11.31
C ARG A 35 -5.60 -10.48 10.25
N ARG A 36 -4.97 -11.46 9.59
CA ARG A 36 -3.93 -11.18 8.59
C ARG A 36 -4.46 -10.43 7.37
N LEU A 37 -5.66 -10.76 6.88
CA LEU A 37 -6.26 -10.06 5.75
C LEU A 37 -6.65 -8.63 6.10
N ILE A 38 -7.20 -8.39 7.30
CA ILE A 38 -7.50 -7.03 7.76
C ILE A 38 -6.21 -6.20 7.86
N GLN A 39 -5.14 -6.76 8.42
CA GLN A 39 -3.83 -6.11 8.49
C GLN A 39 -3.29 -5.69 7.12
N ARG A 40 -3.47 -6.53 6.10
CA ARG A 40 -3.00 -6.23 4.74
C ARG A 40 -3.88 -5.24 4.00
N LEU A 41 -5.19 -5.24 4.25
CA LEU A 41 -6.16 -4.48 3.46
C LEU A 41 -6.58 -3.15 4.10
N VAL A 42 -6.62 -3.06 5.42
CA VAL A 42 -7.30 -1.95 6.13
C VAL A 42 -6.42 -1.33 7.21
N THR A 43 -6.09 -2.07 8.28
CA THR A 43 -5.41 -1.51 9.46
C THR A 43 -4.54 -2.54 10.16
N SER A 44 -3.36 -2.12 10.65
CA SER A 44 -2.42 -2.99 11.35
C SER A 44 -2.95 -3.48 12.71
N ASN A 45 -3.89 -2.74 13.31
CA ASN A 45 -4.39 -2.97 14.68
C ASN A 45 -5.91 -3.12 14.74
N PRO A 46 -6.50 -4.15 14.09
CA PRO A 46 -7.95 -4.32 14.10
C PRO A 46 -8.48 -4.75 15.46
N SER A 47 -9.66 -4.26 15.83
CA SER A 47 -10.29 -4.65 17.09
C SER A 47 -10.65 -6.15 17.12
N PRO A 48 -10.72 -6.77 18.31
CA PRO A 48 -11.19 -8.15 18.44
C PRO A 48 -12.59 -8.37 17.86
N THR A 49 -13.46 -7.35 17.92
CA THR A 49 -14.81 -7.44 17.36
C THR A 49 -14.82 -7.44 15.84
N TYR A 50 -13.90 -6.71 15.20
CA TYR A 50 -13.75 -6.71 13.75
C TYR A 50 -13.22 -8.07 13.27
N ILE A 51 -12.20 -8.61 13.94
CA ILE A 51 -11.70 -9.97 13.67
C ILE A 51 -12.84 -11.00 13.82
N ALA A 52 -13.70 -10.87 14.85
CA ALA A 52 -14.81 -11.78 15.07
C ALA A 52 -15.86 -11.72 13.94
N ARG A 53 -16.20 -10.53 13.42
CA ARG A 53 -17.15 -10.39 12.30
C ARG A 53 -16.60 -11.00 11.01
N VAL A 54 -15.33 -10.78 10.69
CA VAL A 54 -14.66 -11.40 9.54
C VAL A 54 -14.54 -12.91 9.72
N THR A 55 -14.26 -13.37 10.93
CA THR A 55 -14.25 -14.81 11.28
C THR A 55 -15.61 -15.45 11.03
N ALA A 56 -16.71 -14.79 11.41
CA ALA A 56 -18.05 -15.30 11.16
C ALA A 56 -18.31 -15.48 9.66
N ALA A 57 -17.95 -14.48 8.84
CA ALA A 57 -18.06 -14.56 7.38
C ALA A 57 -17.14 -15.63 6.75
N PHE A 58 -15.95 -15.87 7.33
CA PHE A 58 -15.08 -16.97 6.92
C PHE A 58 -15.69 -18.32 7.28
N ASN A 59 -16.30 -18.44 8.46
CA ASN A 59 -16.89 -19.69 8.92
C ASN A 59 -18.14 -20.07 8.11
N ASP A 60 -18.92 -19.07 7.70
CA ASP A 60 -20.14 -19.25 6.91
C ASP A 60 -20.45 -17.96 6.13
N ASN A 61 -20.59 -18.07 4.81
CA ASN A 61 -20.98 -16.98 3.92
C ASN A 61 -22.50 -16.65 3.93
N GLY A 62 -23.27 -17.26 4.82
CA GLY A 62 -24.73 -17.18 4.89
C GLY A 62 -25.44 -18.29 4.10
N SER A 63 -24.68 -19.17 3.43
CA SER A 63 -25.17 -20.35 2.70
C SER A 63 -24.52 -21.66 3.17
N GLY A 64 -23.85 -21.65 4.33
CA GLY A 64 -23.11 -22.79 4.87
C GLY A 64 -21.75 -23.03 4.21
N VAL A 65 -21.24 -22.09 3.38
CA VAL A 65 -19.94 -22.25 2.71
C VAL A 65 -18.85 -21.55 3.52
N ARG A 66 -17.93 -22.35 4.05
CA ARG A 66 -16.71 -21.88 4.73
C ARG A 66 -15.67 -21.42 3.71
N GLY A 67 -14.97 -20.33 4.01
CA GLY A 67 -13.84 -19.82 3.24
C GLY A 67 -14.22 -19.11 1.93
N ASP A 68 -15.47 -18.68 1.76
CA ASP A 68 -15.86 -17.86 0.62
C ASP A 68 -15.16 -16.49 0.66
N MET A 69 -14.12 -16.33 -0.14
CA MET A 69 -13.31 -15.12 -0.16
C MET A 69 -14.08 -13.87 -0.59
N LYS A 70 -15.16 -14.00 -1.36
CA LYS A 70 -16.01 -12.86 -1.70
C LYS A 70 -16.75 -12.35 -0.46
N ALA A 71 -17.28 -13.26 0.35
CA ALA A 71 -17.94 -12.92 1.60
C ALA A 71 -16.96 -12.34 2.63
N VAL A 72 -15.77 -12.95 2.75
CA VAL A 72 -14.69 -12.49 3.64
C VAL A 72 -14.22 -11.09 3.27
N ILE A 73 -13.88 -10.84 1.99
CA ILE A 73 -13.42 -9.51 1.53
C ILE A 73 -14.51 -8.46 1.74
N LYS A 74 -15.79 -8.80 1.50
CA LYS A 74 -16.91 -7.90 1.77
C LYS A 74 -17.02 -7.57 3.27
N ALA A 75 -16.89 -8.58 4.14
CA ALA A 75 -16.92 -8.38 5.58
C ALA A 75 -15.76 -7.51 6.08
N ILE A 76 -14.59 -7.58 5.42
CA ILE A 76 -13.45 -6.70 5.69
C ILE A 76 -13.77 -5.27 5.23
N LEU A 77 -14.00 -5.08 3.93
CA LEU A 77 -14.03 -3.72 3.35
C LEU A 77 -15.30 -2.93 3.71
N LEU A 78 -16.38 -3.59 4.14
CA LEU A 78 -17.63 -2.94 4.55
C LEU A 78 -17.84 -2.94 6.08
N ASP A 79 -16.83 -3.33 6.85
CA ASP A 79 -16.92 -3.28 8.31
C ASP A 79 -17.06 -1.82 8.80
N PRO A 80 -17.87 -1.55 9.84
CA PRO A 80 -17.93 -0.21 10.43
C PRO A 80 -16.56 0.36 10.83
N GLU A 81 -15.65 -0.48 11.32
CA GLU A 81 -14.29 -0.07 11.67
C GLU A 81 -13.49 0.30 10.42
N ALA A 82 -13.64 -0.43 9.30
CA ALA A 82 -12.99 -0.07 8.04
C ALA A 82 -13.53 1.25 7.45
N LEU A 83 -14.84 1.49 7.57
CA LEU A 83 -15.49 2.66 6.97
C LEU A 83 -15.38 3.93 7.80
N SER A 84 -15.32 3.81 9.13
CA SER A 84 -15.39 4.93 10.07
C SER A 84 -14.29 4.93 11.13
N GLY A 85 -13.36 3.97 11.11
CA GLY A 85 -12.29 3.84 12.11
C GLY A 85 -11.44 5.09 12.25
N ARG A 86 -11.21 5.82 11.15
CA ARG A 86 -10.53 7.12 11.16
C ARG A 86 -11.24 8.17 12.02
N GLN A 87 -12.55 8.12 12.18
CA GLN A 87 -13.32 9.06 12.99
C GLN A 87 -13.40 8.62 14.46
N GLY A 88 -13.27 7.31 14.73
CA GLY A 88 -13.38 6.71 16.05
C GLY A 88 -12.07 6.70 16.84
N ASP A 89 -11.04 6.02 16.32
CA ASP A 89 -9.73 5.88 16.98
C ASP A 89 -8.59 6.26 16.03
N VAL A 90 -8.33 7.56 15.94
CA VAL A 90 -7.27 8.13 15.08
C VAL A 90 -5.87 7.62 15.48
N SER A 91 -5.69 7.19 16.73
CA SER A 91 -4.37 6.90 17.30
C SER A 91 -3.83 5.53 16.89
N SER A 92 -4.71 4.55 16.69
CA SER A 92 -4.35 3.16 16.34
C SER A 92 -4.81 2.74 14.94
N PHE A 93 -5.78 3.46 14.36
CA PHE A 93 -6.38 3.10 13.08
C PHE A 93 -5.51 3.48 11.88
N GLY A 94 -5.54 2.59 10.89
CA GLY A 94 -4.76 2.65 9.66
C GLY A 94 -3.56 1.71 9.67
N LYS A 95 -2.71 1.86 8.66
CA LYS A 95 -1.47 1.11 8.49
C LYS A 95 -0.43 1.95 7.76
N VAL A 96 0.84 1.62 7.95
CA VAL A 96 1.88 2.20 7.10
C VAL A 96 1.78 1.58 5.70
N ARG A 97 1.95 2.42 4.67
CA ARG A 97 2.00 1.96 3.28
C ARG A 97 3.30 1.20 3.04
N GLU A 98 3.20 0.05 2.38
CA GLU A 98 4.39 -0.69 1.95
C GLU A 98 5.05 0.04 0.76
N PRO A 99 6.39 -0.07 0.56
CA PRO A 99 7.08 0.60 -0.55
C PRO A 99 6.44 0.40 -1.94
N LEU A 100 5.98 -0.81 -2.27
CA LEU A 100 5.28 -1.06 -3.54
C LEU A 100 3.93 -0.32 -3.63
N LEU A 101 3.27 -0.10 -2.50
CA LEU A 101 2.02 0.66 -2.44
C LEU A 101 2.26 2.17 -2.61
N PHE A 102 3.39 2.71 -2.18
CA PHE A 102 3.75 4.11 -2.49
C PHE A 102 3.81 4.34 -4.01
N ILE A 103 4.55 3.46 -4.70
CA ILE A 103 4.78 3.54 -6.15
C ILE A 103 3.48 3.32 -6.93
N THR A 104 2.77 2.22 -6.66
CA THR A 104 1.54 1.87 -7.38
C THR A 104 0.39 2.82 -7.07
N HIS A 105 0.36 3.45 -5.90
CA HIS A 105 -0.61 4.50 -5.59
C HIS A 105 -0.32 5.76 -6.39
N LEU A 106 0.93 6.23 -6.44
CA LEU A 106 1.34 7.38 -7.24
C LEU A 106 0.99 7.19 -8.72
N TRP A 107 1.29 6.02 -9.29
CA TRP A 107 0.96 5.72 -10.68
C TRP A 107 -0.54 5.71 -10.95
N ARG A 108 -1.35 5.13 -10.05
CA ARG A 108 -2.80 5.13 -10.21
C ARG A 108 -3.39 6.54 -10.07
N ALA A 109 -2.86 7.36 -9.15
CA ALA A 109 -3.35 8.71 -8.89
C ALA A 109 -3.17 9.64 -10.10
N PHE A 110 -2.11 9.45 -10.88
CA PHE A 110 -1.75 10.29 -12.03
C PHE A 110 -1.66 9.52 -13.34
N HIS A 111 -2.43 8.45 -13.47
CA HIS A 111 -2.59 7.68 -14.72
C HIS A 111 -1.25 7.38 -15.43
N ALA A 112 -0.25 6.92 -14.68
CA ALA A 112 1.10 6.81 -15.21
C ALA A 112 1.13 5.91 -16.44
N ALA A 113 1.74 6.41 -17.51
CA ALA A 113 1.80 5.73 -18.79
C ALA A 113 3.25 5.65 -19.27
N ASN A 114 3.61 4.51 -19.86
CA ASN A 114 4.91 4.38 -20.47
C ASN A 114 4.97 5.21 -21.76
N GLY A 115 6.07 5.95 -21.95
CA GLY A 115 6.38 6.55 -23.23
C GLY A 115 6.56 5.50 -24.33
N ALA A 116 6.50 5.93 -25.58
CA ALA A 116 6.73 5.03 -26.72
C ALA A 116 8.06 4.28 -26.58
N HIS A 117 8.04 2.98 -26.91
CA HIS A 117 9.25 2.16 -27.00
C HIS A 117 10.27 2.84 -27.92
N LYS A 118 11.51 2.92 -27.46
CA LYS A 118 12.61 3.42 -28.26
C LYS A 118 13.45 2.24 -28.72
N ARG A 119 13.98 2.35 -29.93
CA ARG A 119 15.08 1.50 -30.37
C ARG A 119 16.34 2.02 -29.69
N GLY A 120 16.98 1.18 -28.89
CA GLY A 120 18.25 1.52 -28.23
C GLY A 120 19.36 1.74 -29.25
N TRP A 121 20.54 2.17 -28.79
CA TRP A 121 21.72 2.42 -29.64
C TRP A 121 22.16 1.21 -30.48
N ASN A 122 21.78 -0.01 -30.07
CA ASN A 122 22.14 -1.28 -30.73
C ASN A 122 20.96 -1.98 -31.42
N ASP A 123 19.89 -1.26 -31.78
CA ASP A 123 18.70 -1.85 -32.40
C ASP A 123 17.89 -2.80 -31.48
N GLU A 124 18.25 -2.85 -30.19
CA GLU A 124 17.53 -3.58 -29.15
C GLU A 124 16.21 -2.86 -28.79
N TYR A 125 15.16 -3.65 -28.55
CA TYR A 125 13.90 -3.13 -28.01
C TYR A 125 14.09 -2.81 -26.54
N GLU A 126 14.17 -1.52 -26.20
CA GLU A 126 14.10 -1.09 -24.81
C GLU A 126 12.63 -1.10 -24.37
N TYR A 127 12.27 -2.11 -23.58
CA TYR A 127 10.99 -2.13 -22.88
C TYR A 127 11.02 -1.06 -21.81
N ARG A 128 10.54 0.10 -22.22
CA ARG A 128 10.27 1.28 -21.42
C ARG A 128 9.20 0.97 -20.36
N CYS A 129 9.59 0.37 -19.25
CA CYS A 129 8.79 0.17 -18.05
C CYS A 129 9.64 0.39 -16.78
N PHE A 130 8.97 0.58 -15.64
CA PHE A 130 9.68 0.66 -14.35
C PHE A 130 10.30 -0.70 -13.99
N ASN A 131 11.62 -0.74 -13.87
CA ASN A 131 12.34 -1.95 -13.50
C ASN A 131 12.64 -1.95 -11.99
N PHE A 132 11.95 -2.84 -11.28
CA PHE A 132 12.10 -3.03 -9.85
C PHE A 132 13.50 -3.51 -9.41
N GLN A 133 14.29 -4.12 -10.31
CA GLN A 133 15.65 -4.57 -10.00
C GLN A 133 16.60 -3.40 -9.72
N TYR A 134 16.41 -2.25 -10.38
CA TYR A 134 17.28 -1.08 -10.19
C TYR A 134 17.00 -0.33 -8.88
N VAL A 135 15.80 -0.50 -8.29
CA VAL A 135 15.48 0.10 -6.99
C VAL A 135 15.78 -0.81 -5.80
N ARG A 136 16.32 -2.01 -6.05
CA ARG A 136 16.70 -2.98 -5.01
C ARG A 136 17.71 -2.46 -4.00
N SER A 137 18.58 -1.54 -4.40
CA SER A 137 19.55 -0.91 -3.49
C SER A 137 18.92 0.19 -2.62
N PHE A 138 17.69 0.62 -2.93
CA PHE A 138 16.99 1.73 -2.28
C PHE A 138 15.78 1.27 -1.45
N LEU A 139 15.14 0.17 -1.83
CA LEU A 139 13.96 -0.38 -1.17
C LEU A 139 14.29 -1.74 -0.56
N GLN A 140 13.77 -2.02 0.64
CA GLN A 140 13.88 -3.36 1.22
C GLN A 140 12.85 -4.34 0.61
N GLN A 141 11.71 -3.80 0.16
CA GLN A 141 10.74 -4.51 -0.66
C GLN A 141 11.03 -4.22 -2.13
N ASN A 142 11.62 -5.19 -2.82
CA ASN A 142 12.16 -5.00 -4.17
C ASN A 142 11.09 -5.04 -5.25
N ALA A 143 10.34 -6.14 -5.37
CA ALA A 143 9.34 -6.33 -6.41
C ALA A 143 8.21 -7.30 -5.99
N PRO A 144 7.07 -7.30 -6.70
CA PRO A 144 6.04 -8.32 -6.54
C PRO A 144 6.64 -9.72 -6.71
N LEU A 145 6.23 -10.66 -5.85
CA LEU A 145 6.67 -12.07 -5.88
C LEU A 145 8.18 -12.30 -5.60
N GLU A 146 8.91 -11.29 -5.14
CA GLU A 146 10.34 -11.41 -4.78
C GLU A 146 10.61 -11.52 -3.26
N SER A 147 9.59 -11.88 -2.47
CA SER A 147 9.81 -12.16 -1.05
C SER A 147 10.71 -13.39 -0.90
N LEU A 148 11.75 -13.29 -0.08
CA LEU A 148 12.68 -14.40 0.19
C LEU A 148 12.02 -15.55 0.96
N THR A 149 10.87 -15.31 1.58
CA THR A 149 10.13 -16.31 2.37
C THR A 149 8.65 -16.34 1.96
N VAL A 150 7.98 -17.45 2.29
CA VAL A 150 6.51 -17.58 2.18
C VAL A 150 5.76 -16.72 3.19
N PHE A 151 6.47 -16.12 4.17
CA PHE A 151 5.90 -15.30 5.25
C PHE A 151 5.95 -13.80 4.96
N ASN A 152 6.32 -13.44 3.73
CA ASN A 152 6.49 -12.07 3.26
C ASN A 152 7.78 -11.40 3.80
N TRP A 153 7.96 -10.09 3.55
CA TRP A 153 9.15 -9.33 3.99
C TRP A 153 9.19 -9.01 5.50
N PHE A 154 8.09 -9.20 6.23
CA PHE A 154 7.97 -8.88 7.65
C PHE A 154 6.91 -9.76 8.31
N THR A 155 7.03 -9.97 9.62
CA THR A 155 6.01 -10.72 10.36
C THR A 155 4.90 -9.79 10.80
N PRO A 156 3.64 -10.25 10.88
CA PRO A 156 2.53 -9.31 11.01
C PRO A 156 2.26 -8.90 12.47
N ASP A 157 3.18 -9.24 13.37
CA ASP A 157 3.21 -8.84 14.77
C ASP A 157 4.41 -7.90 15.08
N ASP A 158 5.20 -7.52 14.06
CA ASP A 158 6.34 -6.62 14.23
C ASP A 158 5.94 -5.15 14.41
N GLY A 159 6.80 -4.38 15.06
CA GLY A 159 6.68 -2.92 15.20
C GLY A 159 7.82 -2.32 16.03
N PRO A 160 8.00 -0.98 15.99
CA PRO A 160 8.88 -0.27 16.91
C PRO A 160 8.51 -0.54 18.38
N SER A 161 9.50 -0.49 19.27
CA SER A 161 9.33 -0.73 20.71
C SER A 161 8.23 0.12 21.34
N GLU A 162 8.15 1.39 20.95
CA GLU A 162 7.20 2.36 21.46
C GLU A 162 5.75 1.98 21.13
N LEU A 163 5.51 1.33 19.98
CA LEU A 163 4.21 0.80 19.62
C LEU A 163 3.95 -0.54 20.32
N ALA A 164 4.96 -1.39 20.42
CA ALA A 164 4.85 -2.67 21.12
C ALA A 164 4.50 -2.49 22.60
N ASP A 165 5.07 -1.48 23.27
CA ASP A 165 4.75 -1.12 24.67
C ASP A 165 3.29 -0.68 24.84
N ALA A 166 2.68 -0.13 23.79
CA ALA A 166 1.26 0.21 23.73
C ALA A 166 0.37 -0.96 23.26
N GLY A 167 0.93 -2.15 23.01
CA GLY A 167 0.22 -3.30 22.48
C GLY A 167 -0.17 -3.17 21.00
N LEU A 168 0.48 -2.27 20.26
CA LEU A 168 0.25 -2.00 18.85
C LEU A 168 1.35 -2.60 17.99
N VAL A 169 1.00 -2.92 16.74
CA VAL A 169 1.92 -3.41 15.71
C VAL A 169 1.93 -2.45 14.53
N ALA A 170 3.09 -2.34 13.89
CA ALA A 170 3.26 -1.60 12.63
C ALA A 170 4.24 -2.37 11.72
N PRO A 171 3.85 -3.55 11.23
CA PRO A 171 4.77 -4.47 10.57
C PRO A 171 5.50 -3.87 9.38
N GLU A 172 4.81 -3.02 8.60
CA GLU A 172 5.36 -2.38 7.41
C GLU A 172 6.52 -1.42 7.72
N MET A 173 6.64 -0.91 8.95
CA MET A 173 7.75 -0.05 9.35
C MET A 173 9.10 -0.79 9.36
N THR A 174 9.10 -2.12 9.53
CA THR A 174 10.33 -2.92 9.55
C THR A 174 11.10 -2.87 8.23
N ILE A 175 10.37 -2.66 7.13
CA ILE A 175 10.92 -2.61 5.76
C ILE A 175 10.99 -1.19 5.21
N MET A 176 10.69 -0.18 6.03
CA MET A 176 10.62 1.21 5.62
C MET A 176 12.00 1.87 5.66
N GLY A 177 12.73 1.81 4.55
CA GLY A 177 13.92 2.64 4.32
C GLY A 177 13.52 4.03 3.81
N ILE A 178 13.22 4.96 4.74
CA ILE A 178 12.66 6.29 4.41
C ILE A 178 13.51 7.03 3.36
N ASP A 179 14.83 7.06 3.53
CA ASP A 179 15.71 7.80 2.60
C ASP A 179 15.65 7.23 1.18
N GLY A 180 15.77 5.92 1.02
CA GLY A 180 15.71 5.27 -0.29
C GLY A 180 14.34 5.39 -0.94
N LEU A 181 13.27 5.26 -0.14
CA LEU A 181 11.89 5.45 -0.62
C LEU A 181 11.66 6.88 -1.11
N HIS A 182 12.12 7.89 -0.36
CA HIS A 182 12.00 9.29 -0.77
C HIS A 182 12.73 9.57 -2.07
N HIS A 183 13.93 9.02 -2.24
CA HIS A 183 14.68 9.14 -3.50
C HIS A 183 13.90 8.53 -4.67
N VAL A 184 13.38 7.31 -4.53
CA VAL A 184 12.58 6.65 -5.58
C VAL A 184 11.33 7.47 -5.92
N MET A 185 10.61 7.95 -4.91
CA MET A 185 9.38 8.74 -5.11
C MET A 185 9.66 10.07 -5.81
N MET A 186 10.70 10.79 -5.38
CA MET A 186 11.13 12.04 -6.04
C MET A 186 11.49 11.81 -7.50
N SER A 187 12.26 10.76 -7.78
CA SER A 187 12.62 10.40 -9.15
C SER A 187 11.40 10.10 -10.00
N LEU A 188 10.45 9.31 -9.49
CA LEU A 188 9.20 9.00 -10.20
C LEU A 188 8.37 10.25 -10.50
N VAL A 189 8.27 11.18 -9.54
CA VAL A 189 7.52 12.43 -9.73
C VAL A 189 8.19 13.36 -10.73
N HIS A 190 9.52 13.47 -10.71
CA HIS A 190 10.26 14.39 -11.58
C HIS A 190 10.73 13.79 -12.90
N GLN A 191 10.56 12.48 -13.11
CA GLN A 191 11.19 11.73 -14.20
C GLN A 191 12.71 11.96 -14.25
N SER A 192 13.33 12.14 -13.07
CA SER A 192 14.76 12.43 -12.95
C SER A 192 15.59 11.16 -12.80
N TYR A 193 16.81 11.19 -13.34
CA TYR A 193 17.74 10.08 -13.25
C TYR A 193 18.28 9.92 -11.83
N THR A 194 17.95 8.82 -11.15
CA THR A 194 18.69 8.38 -9.96
C THR A 194 19.50 7.14 -10.31
N TYR A 195 20.81 7.25 -10.13
CA TYR A 195 21.81 6.18 -9.99
C TYR A 195 21.27 4.77 -10.30
N GLU A 196 21.28 4.40 -11.59
CA GLU A 196 20.94 3.07 -12.13
C GLU A 196 19.46 2.79 -12.43
N VAL A 197 18.51 3.64 -12.06
CA VAL A 197 17.13 3.55 -12.58
C VAL A 197 17.09 4.11 -14.01
N HIS A 198 17.58 3.30 -14.95
CA HIS A 198 17.63 3.66 -16.36
C HIS A 198 16.23 3.88 -16.93
N ASP A 199 16.11 4.96 -17.70
CA ASP A 199 15.00 5.24 -18.61
C ASP A 199 13.61 4.99 -17.99
N MET A 200 13.36 5.61 -16.82
CA MET A 200 12.01 5.67 -16.27
C MET A 200 11.09 6.30 -17.30
N THR A 201 10.12 5.51 -17.69
CA THR A 201 9.31 5.78 -18.86
C THR A 201 7.85 5.91 -18.55
N ALA A 202 7.45 5.41 -17.38
CA ALA A 202 6.20 5.75 -16.74
C ALA A 202 6.24 7.24 -16.36
N SER A 203 5.61 8.08 -17.17
CA SER A 203 5.39 9.49 -16.86
C SER A 203 4.05 9.66 -16.15
N LEU A 204 4.04 10.51 -15.12
CA LEU A 204 2.79 10.94 -14.47
C LEU A 204 2.08 11.96 -15.35
N ASP A 205 0.78 11.78 -15.56
CA ASP A 205 -0.11 12.80 -16.12
C ASP A 205 -0.51 13.79 -15.01
N VAL A 206 0.10 14.98 -15.07
CA VAL A 206 -0.15 16.11 -14.16
C VAL A 206 -0.85 17.27 -14.87
N SER A 207 -1.42 17.02 -16.04
CA SER A 207 -2.04 18.06 -16.88
C SER A 207 -3.17 18.77 -16.14
N ARG A 208 -4.02 18.01 -15.44
CA ARG A 208 -5.14 18.56 -14.67
C ARG A 208 -4.68 19.47 -13.54
N GLU A 209 -3.64 19.06 -12.82
CA GLU A 209 -3.07 19.81 -11.71
C GLU A 209 -2.39 21.09 -12.20
N ARG A 210 -1.69 21.02 -13.34
CA ARG A 210 -1.11 22.19 -14.01
C ARG A 210 -2.19 23.19 -14.43
N ASP A 211 -3.25 22.72 -15.08
CA ASP A 211 -4.34 23.59 -15.55
C ASP A 211 -5.05 24.29 -14.37
N LEU A 212 -5.20 23.60 -13.22
CA LEU A 212 -5.73 24.20 -11.99
C LEU A 212 -4.80 25.28 -11.43
N LEU A 213 -3.49 25.05 -11.44
CA LEU A 213 -2.50 26.02 -10.99
C LEU A 213 -2.50 27.27 -11.87
N GLU A 214 -2.45 27.10 -13.19
CA GLU A 214 -2.41 28.19 -14.18
C GLU A 214 -3.69 29.03 -14.15
N ALA A 215 -4.84 28.42 -13.87
CA ALA A 215 -6.11 29.12 -13.67
C ALA A 215 -6.22 29.84 -12.31
N GLY A 216 -5.21 29.75 -11.43
CA GLY A 216 -5.23 30.32 -10.09
C GLY A 216 -6.14 29.58 -9.10
N ASN A 217 -6.59 28.36 -9.45
CA ASN A 217 -7.52 27.56 -8.65
C ASN A 217 -6.79 26.73 -7.58
N LEU A 218 -5.92 27.38 -6.79
CA LEU A 218 -5.04 26.71 -5.83
C LEU A 218 -5.80 25.90 -4.78
N HIS A 219 -6.94 26.38 -4.29
CA HIS A 219 -7.78 25.62 -3.37
C HIS A 219 -8.27 24.30 -3.96
N GLN A 220 -8.65 24.29 -5.23
CA GLN A 220 -9.11 23.08 -5.93
C GLN A 220 -7.94 22.13 -6.22
N LEU A 221 -6.77 22.67 -6.55
CA LEU A 221 -5.54 21.88 -6.70
C LEU A 221 -5.20 21.14 -5.40
N LEU A 222 -5.16 21.85 -4.27
CA LEU A 222 -4.83 21.23 -2.98
C LEU A 222 -5.90 20.23 -2.53
N GLU A 223 -7.18 20.51 -2.78
CA GLU A 223 -8.25 19.55 -2.50
C GLU A 223 -8.14 18.29 -3.35
N ARG A 224 -7.75 18.44 -4.61
CA ARG A 224 -7.51 17.31 -5.49
C ARG A 224 -6.34 16.45 -5.02
N LEU A 225 -5.21 17.05 -4.63
CA LEU A 225 -4.08 16.32 -4.05
C LEU A 225 -4.46 15.64 -2.72
N ASN A 226 -5.26 16.32 -1.89
CA ASN A 226 -5.80 15.75 -0.66
C ASN A 226 -6.62 14.49 -0.91
N VAL A 227 -7.55 14.51 -1.86
CA VAL A 227 -8.37 13.33 -2.20
C VAL A 227 -7.53 12.23 -2.83
N LEU A 228 -6.70 12.56 -3.83
CA LEU A 228 -5.93 11.56 -4.58
C LEU A 228 -4.82 10.90 -3.78
N LEU A 229 -4.09 11.67 -2.97
CA LEU A 229 -2.90 11.18 -2.28
C LEU A 229 -3.17 10.84 -0.82
N MET A 230 -4.12 11.54 -0.18
CA MET A 230 -4.32 11.47 1.27
C MET A 230 -5.73 11.06 1.67
N ALA A 231 -6.57 10.60 0.73
CA ALA A 231 -7.95 10.18 1.00
C ALA A 231 -8.78 11.22 1.78
N GLY A 232 -8.55 12.52 1.51
CA GLY A 232 -9.26 13.59 2.23
C GLY A 232 -8.75 13.82 3.65
N SER A 233 -7.51 13.42 3.97
CA SER A 233 -6.92 13.51 5.31
C SER A 233 -5.79 14.51 5.50
N MET A 234 -5.48 15.30 4.47
CA MET A 234 -4.48 16.35 4.55
C MET A 234 -4.77 17.31 5.71
N SER A 235 -3.78 17.45 6.60
CA SER A 235 -3.85 18.37 7.74
C SER A 235 -3.96 19.83 7.28
N SER A 236 -4.47 20.70 8.17
CA SER A 236 -4.46 22.14 7.94
C SER A 236 -3.04 22.69 7.80
N GLU A 237 -2.10 22.09 8.54
CA GLU A 237 -0.69 22.45 8.57
C GLU A 237 -0.02 22.14 7.24
N MET A 238 -0.20 20.93 6.70
CA MET A 238 0.29 20.55 5.37
C MET A 238 -0.32 21.45 4.30
N ARG A 239 -1.63 21.70 4.36
CA ARG A 239 -2.30 22.59 3.40
C ARG A 239 -1.69 23.98 3.42
N GLN A 240 -1.44 24.54 4.60
CA GLN A 240 -0.82 25.86 4.75
C GLN A 240 0.63 25.86 4.22
N LEU A 241 1.40 24.81 4.48
CA LEU A 241 2.76 24.67 3.97
C LEU A 241 2.79 24.67 2.44
N LEU A 242 1.90 23.93 1.80
CA LEU A 242 1.80 23.88 0.33
C LEU A 242 1.36 25.24 -0.27
N LEU A 243 0.48 25.97 0.42
CA LEU A 243 0.09 27.34 0.02
C LEU A 243 1.27 28.31 0.07
N VAL A 244 2.03 28.31 1.17
CA VAL A 244 3.22 29.13 1.33
C VAL A 244 4.25 28.78 0.25
N TYR A 245 4.48 27.49 0.02
CA TYR A 245 5.41 27.02 -0.99
C TYR A 245 5.09 27.54 -2.40
N VAL A 246 3.82 27.52 -2.81
CA VAL A 246 3.39 28.05 -4.12
C VAL A 246 3.63 29.55 -4.23
N ASN A 247 3.33 30.31 -3.17
CA ASN A 247 3.52 31.75 -3.18
C ASN A 247 5.01 32.14 -3.28
N ASP A 248 5.88 31.42 -2.55
CA ASP A 248 7.32 31.68 -2.54
C ASP A 248 8.01 31.25 -3.85
N HIS A 249 7.39 30.34 -4.61
CA HIS A 249 7.95 29.78 -5.85
C HIS A 249 7.09 30.13 -7.07
N SER A 250 6.40 31.26 -7.06
CA SER A 250 5.48 31.66 -8.15
C SER A 250 6.17 31.87 -9.50
N SER A 251 7.51 32.02 -9.53
CA SER A 251 8.31 32.11 -10.74
C SER A 251 8.70 30.74 -11.33
N THR A 252 8.48 29.65 -10.61
CA THR A 252 8.77 28.29 -11.08
C THR A 252 7.78 27.90 -12.18
N PRO A 253 8.22 27.22 -13.26
CA PRO A 253 7.31 26.74 -14.29
C PRO A 253 6.15 25.91 -13.70
N PRO A 254 4.90 26.11 -14.16
CA PRO A 254 3.72 25.49 -13.53
C PRO A 254 3.82 23.96 -13.39
N GLU A 255 4.33 23.26 -14.40
CA GLU A 255 4.51 21.81 -14.33
C GLU A 255 5.52 21.41 -13.24
N THR A 256 6.66 22.09 -13.16
CA THR A 256 7.67 21.84 -12.12
C THR A 256 7.10 22.14 -10.73
N LEU A 257 6.34 23.23 -10.59
CA LEU A 257 5.74 23.60 -9.31
C LEU A 257 4.71 22.57 -8.84
N VAL A 258 3.86 22.07 -9.74
CA VAL A 258 2.93 20.97 -9.45
C VAL A 258 3.66 19.69 -9.05
N ARG A 259 4.71 19.31 -9.77
CA ARG A 259 5.53 18.15 -9.41
C ARG A 259 6.17 18.32 -8.03
N ASN A 260 6.66 19.51 -7.70
CA ASN A 260 7.18 19.80 -6.35
C ASN A 260 6.10 19.65 -5.26
N LEU A 261 4.87 20.10 -5.52
CA LEU A 261 3.75 19.91 -4.58
C LEU A 261 3.43 18.43 -4.36
N ILE A 262 3.35 17.65 -5.45
CA ILE A 262 3.14 16.20 -5.38
C ILE A 262 4.27 15.56 -4.57
N SER A 263 5.52 15.91 -4.89
CA SER A 263 6.73 15.47 -4.19
C SER A 263 6.66 15.73 -2.69
N LEU A 264 6.34 16.96 -2.25
CA LEU A 264 6.19 17.31 -0.84
C LEU A 264 5.13 16.46 -0.12
N VAL A 265 4.02 16.17 -0.80
CA VAL A 265 2.98 15.30 -0.23
C VAL A 265 3.50 13.86 -0.13
N VAL A 266 4.07 13.28 -1.18
CA VAL A 266 4.38 11.84 -1.22
C VAL A 266 5.58 11.42 -0.37
N VAL A 267 6.41 12.36 0.10
CA VAL A 267 7.48 12.09 1.08
C VAL A 267 7.11 12.53 2.51
N SER A 268 5.86 12.95 2.72
CA SER A 268 5.39 13.32 4.05
C SER A 268 5.02 12.11 4.89
N ALA A 269 5.15 12.25 6.22
CA ALA A 269 4.67 11.25 7.16
C ALA A 269 3.15 11.01 7.06
N GLU A 270 2.37 12.04 6.72
CA GLU A 270 0.93 11.89 6.53
C GLU A 270 0.61 10.99 5.31
N TYR A 271 1.39 11.09 4.23
CA TYR A 271 1.30 10.16 3.09
C TYR A 271 1.93 8.79 3.38
N ALA A 272 2.68 8.61 4.47
CA ALA A 272 3.14 7.27 4.84
C ALA A 272 2.04 6.41 5.45
N VAL A 273 1.02 7.02 6.05
CA VAL A 273 -0.06 6.32 6.77
C VAL A 273 -1.34 6.26 5.95
N GLN A 274 -1.83 5.05 5.67
CA GLN A 274 -3.10 4.78 5.01
C GLN A 274 -4.20 4.67 6.05
N ARG A 275 -5.27 5.45 5.89
CA ARG A 275 -6.44 5.54 6.78
C ARG A 275 -7.71 5.73 5.95
#